data_AF-A0A6I4MHJ0-F1
#
_entry.id   AF-A0A6I4MHJ0-F1
#
_cell.length_a   1.000
_cell.length_b   1.000
_cell.length_c   1.000
_cell.angle_alpha   90.00
_cell.angle_beta   90.00
_cell.angle_gamma   90.00
#
_symmetry.space_group_name_H-M   'P 1'
#
loop_
_entity.id
_entity.type
_entity.pdbx_description
1 polymer ?
#
loop_
_entity_poly.entity_id
_entity_poly.type
_entity_poly.pdbx_seq_one_letter_code
_entity_poly.pdbx_strand_id
1 'polypeptide(L)' 'MLQSVTRRVTRAIEVLLPTATADAGCPPDSWMEYKYINGVCFGRTCSTSGNCTTHCGAWYSYSNNYC' A
#
# COMPACT_ATOMS: atom_id res chain seq x y z
N MET A 1 28.15 35.43 -12.59
CA MET A 1 26.80 35.46 -13.20
C MET A 1 26.09 34.10 -13.27
N LEU A 2 26.74 32.97 -12.94
CA LEU A 2 26.14 31.63 -13.01
C LEU A 2 25.11 31.29 -11.92
N GLN A 3 25.12 31.98 -10.78
CA GLN A 3 24.20 31.71 -9.65
C GLN A 3 22.73 32.14 -9.90
N SER A 4 22.50 33.00 -10.90
CA SER A 4 21.17 33.53 -11.22
C SER A 4 20.29 32.51 -11.97
N VAL A 5 20.89 31.75 -12.88
CA VAL A 5 20.17 30.81 -13.74
C VAL A 5 19.77 29.55 -12.96
N THR A 6 20.67 29.02 -12.13
CA THR A 6 20.39 27.87 -11.25
C THR A 6 19.24 28.16 -10.30
N ARG A 7 19.22 29.34 -9.66
CA ARG A 7 18.14 29.70 -8.72
C ARG A 7 16.76 29.80 -9.37
N ARG A 8 16.68 30.19 -10.65
CA ARG A 8 15.40 30.26 -11.39
C ARG A 8 14.88 28.89 -11.80
N VAL A 9 15.79 27.99 -12.19
CA VAL A 9 15.42 26.61 -12.57
C VAL A 9 14.91 25.84 -11.35
N THR A 10 15.54 25.98 -10.17
CA THR A 10 15.09 25.28 -8.95
C THR A 10 13.65 25.64 -8.57
N ARG A 11 13.29 26.93 -8.65
CA ARG A 11 11.93 27.40 -8.33
C ARG A 11 10.87 26.88 -9.31
N ALA A 12 11.21 26.71 -10.58
CA ALA A 12 10.29 26.19 -11.58
C ALA A 12 10.01 24.69 -11.35
N ILE A 13 11.04 23.93 -10.93
CA ILE A 13 10.93 22.51 -10.59
C ILE A 13 9.99 22.30 -9.38
N GLU A 14 10.10 23.12 -8.34
CA GLU A 14 9.24 23.03 -7.14
C GLU A 14 7.76 23.38 -7.39
N VAL A 15 7.47 24.23 -8.38
CA VAL A 15 6.09 24.62 -8.73
C VAL A 15 5.44 23.64 -9.71
N LEU A 16 6.24 23.01 -10.59
CA LEU A 16 5.74 22.15 -11.67
C LEU A 16 5.63 20.68 -11.27
N LEU A 17 6.50 20.21 -10.37
CA LEU A 17 6.33 18.90 -9.76
C LEU A 17 5.46 19.11 -8.53
N PRO A 18 4.18 18.67 -8.53
CA PRO A 18 3.48 18.57 -7.26
C PRO A 18 4.39 17.77 -6.35
N THR A 19 4.78 18.37 -5.22
CA THR A 19 5.36 17.63 -4.10
C THR A 19 4.41 16.49 -3.87
N ALA A 20 4.75 15.31 -4.40
CA ALA A 20 4.12 14.07 -4.03
C ALA A 20 4.52 13.91 -2.58
N THR A 21 3.73 14.53 -1.69
CA THR A 21 3.60 14.03 -0.33
C THR A 21 3.21 12.59 -0.57
N ALA A 22 4.18 11.70 -0.38
CA ALA A 22 3.91 10.29 -0.22
C ALA A 22 3.00 10.22 1.00
N ASP A 23 1.70 10.41 0.74
CA ASP A 23 0.63 10.30 1.70
C ASP A 23 0.84 8.94 2.36
N ALA A 24 1.16 8.98 3.65
CA ALA A 24 1.37 7.86 4.56
C ALA A 24 1.76 6.54 3.90
N GLY A 25 3.07 6.23 3.89
CA GLY A 25 3.70 5.06 3.26
C GLY A 25 3.26 3.68 3.76
N CYS A 26 1.97 3.37 3.66
CA CYS A 26 1.47 2.01 3.65
C CYS A 26 1.42 1.57 2.19
N PRO A 27 2.45 0.85 1.68
CA PRO A 27 2.31 0.20 0.40
C PRO A 27 1.03 -0.64 0.43
N PRO A 28 0.30 -0.75 -0.69
CA PRO A 28 -0.80 -1.70 -0.80
C PRO A 28 -0.24 -3.12 -0.84
N ASP A 29 0.24 -3.57 0.31
CA ASP A 29 0.68 -4.93 0.55
C ASP A 29 -0.57 -5.78 0.71
N SER A 30 -0.73 -6.73 -0.21
CA SER A 30 -1.74 -7.76 -0.11
C SER A 30 -1.15 -9.00 0.56
N TRP A 31 -1.79 -9.52 1.60
CA TRP A 31 -1.41 -10.77 2.25
C TRP A 31 -2.60 -11.71 2.39
N MET A 32 -2.32 -12.99 2.57
CA MET A 32 -3.33 -13.98 2.92
C MET A 32 -3.32 -14.22 4.42
N GLU A 33 -4.50 -14.18 5.02
CA GLU A 33 -4.71 -14.52 6.42
C GLU A 33 -5.45 -15.84 6.49
N TYR A 34 -4.96 -16.75 7.33
CA TYR A 34 -5.52 -18.08 7.51
C TYR A 34 -5.97 -18.28 8.96
N LYS A 35 -7.05 -19.02 9.16
CA LYS A 35 -7.50 -19.46 10.48
C LYS A 35 -8.07 -20.87 10.39
N TYR A 36 -7.91 -21.61 11.48
CA TYR A 36 -8.48 -22.95 11.63
C TYR A 36 -9.62 -22.92 12.65
N ILE A 37 -10.80 -23.39 12.25
CA ILE A 37 -11.96 -23.50 13.15
C ILE A 37 -12.57 -24.89 12.96
N ASN A 38 -12.70 -25.66 14.04
CA ASN A 38 -13.32 -27.00 14.04
C ASN A 38 -12.77 -27.95 12.95
N GLY A 39 -11.46 -27.90 12.70
CA GLY A 39 -10.82 -28.76 11.69
C GLY A 39 -11.09 -28.36 10.24
N VAL A 40 -11.59 -27.15 10.00
CA VAL A 40 -11.74 -26.54 8.68
C VAL A 40 -10.82 -25.33 8.59
N CYS A 41 -10.00 -25.28 7.54
CA CYS A 41 -9.20 -24.09 7.26
C CYS A 41 -10.04 -23.04 6.54
N PHE A 42 -9.92 -21.79 6.97
CA PHE A 42 -10.45 -20.62 6.28
C PHE A 42 -9.31 -19.68 5.92
N GLY A 43 -9.35 -19.12 4.73
CA GLY A 43 -8.43 -18.06 4.33
C GLY A 43 -9.17 -16.89 3.71
N ARG A 44 -8.56 -15.72 3.80
CA ARG A 44 -9.02 -14.48 3.18
C ARG A 44 -7.83 -13.66 2.69
N THR A 45 -8.05 -12.87 1.65
CA THR A 45 -7.07 -11.89 1.18
C THR A 45 -7.32 -10.57 1.89
N CYS A 46 -6.27 -9.98 2.45
CA CYS A 46 -6.28 -8.67 3.05
C CYS A 46 -5.32 -7.76 2.30
N SER A 47 -5.60 -6.46 2.28
CA SER A 47 -4.76 -5.45 1.65
C SER A 47 -4.85 -4.14 2.42
N THR A 48 -3.74 -3.42 2.50
CA THR A 48 -3.74 -2.06 3.08
C THR A 48 -4.01 -1.04 1.98
N SER A 49 -4.93 -0.09 2.17
CA SER A 49 -5.10 1.03 1.24
C SER A 49 -4.10 2.15 1.52
N GLY A 50 -3.93 3.08 0.57
CA GLY A 50 -2.99 4.21 0.70
C GLY A 50 -3.27 5.17 1.88
N ASN A 51 -4.38 4.98 2.60
CA ASN A 51 -4.68 5.65 3.87
C ASN A 51 -4.36 4.76 5.10
N CYS A 52 -3.52 3.74 4.95
CA CYS A 52 -3.15 2.77 5.99
C CYS A 52 -4.32 1.97 6.61
N THR A 53 -5.46 1.89 5.92
CA THR A 53 -6.60 1.08 6.38
C THR A 53 -6.50 -0.34 5.81
N THR A 54 -6.63 -1.34 6.67
CA THR A 54 -6.69 -2.74 6.25
C THR A 54 -8.09 -3.10 5.77
N HIS A 55 -8.18 -3.59 4.53
CA HIS A 55 -9.40 -4.15 3.95
C HIS A 55 -9.20 -5.64 3.74
N CYS A 56 -10.12 -6.44 4.26
CA CYS A 56 -10.09 -7.90 4.09
C CYS A 56 -11.34 -8.37 3.36
N GLY A 57 -11.15 -9.30 2.44
CA GLY A 57 -12.25 -10.01 1.77
C GLY A 57 -12.98 -10.97 2.69
N ALA A 58 -14.01 -11.62 2.14
CA ALA A 58 -14.75 -12.67 2.83
C ALA A 58 -13.84 -13.87 3.18
N TRP A 59 -14.25 -14.63 4.20
CA TRP A 59 -13.62 -15.90 4.54
C TRP A 59 -14.08 -17.00 3.58
N TYR A 60 -13.13 -17.74 3.03
CA TYR A 60 -13.39 -18.91 2.21
C TYR A 60 -12.80 -20.15 2.87
N SER A 61 -13.54 -21.26 2.87
CA SER A 61 -13.05 -22.53 3.38
C SER A 61 -12.13 -23.18 2.35
N TYR A 62 -10.92 -23.56 2.77
CA TYR A 62 -10.01 -24.38 1.99
C TYR A 62 -10.12 -25.85 2.41
N SER A 63 -9.91 -26.75 1.46
CA SER A 63 -9.68 -28.16 1.78
C SER A 63 -8.40 -28.27 2.63
N ASN A 64 -8.42 -29.08 3.68
CA ASN A 64 -7.41 -29.21 4.75
C ASN A 64 -5.95 -29.44 4.32
N ASN A 65 -5.65 -29.59 3.03
CA ASN A 65 -4.30 -29.83 2.53
C ASN A 65 -3.51 -28.54 2.21
N TYR A 66 -4.12 -27.35 2.32
CA TYR A 66 -3.53 -26.09 1.85
C TYR A 66 -3.36 -25.03 2.95
N CYS A 67 -3.42 -25.46 4.19
CA CYS A 67 -3.13 -24.69 5.39
C CYS A 67 -2.25 -25.53 6.32
#